data_AF-X1IKL2-F1
#
_entry.id   AF-X1IKL2-F1
#
_cell.length_a   1.000
_cell.length_b   1.000
_cell.length_c   1.000
_cell.angle_alpha   90.00
_cell.angle_beta   90.00
_cell.angle_gamma   90.00
#
_symmetry.space_group_name_H-M   'P 1'
#
loop_
_entity.id
_entity.type
_entity.pdbx_description
1 polymer ?
#
loop_
_entity_poly.entity_id
_entity_poly.type
_entity_poly.pdbx_seq_one_letter_code
_entity_poly.pdbx_strand_id
1 'polypeptide(L)'
;MTEPAVSAAIDYDELKTGKRREGTYTGVFGFIVRLSLVLAAITLTTVQLLTGFESGAETQSPSALFGLTLLISLVPVLGGLCALITFKFFPINYKNFCEQQEKLKVLHEKRLIELEKIQ
;
A
#
# COMPACT_ATOMS: atom_id res chain seq x y z
N MET A 1 -5.08 8.50 10.47
CA MET A 1 -4.26 7.49 9.75
C MET A 1 -3.83 8.12 8.43
N THR A 2 -2.54 8.12 8.07
CA THR A 2 -1.97 8.98 7.01
C THR A 2 -2.25 8.52 5.58
N GLU A 3 -2.70 7.29 5.38
CA GLU A 3 -2.93 6.69 4.06
C GLU A 3 -4.42 6.73 3.66
N PRO A 4 -4.83 7.60 2.73
CA PRO A 4 -6.25 7.82 2.41
C PRO A 4 -6.93 6.59 1.79
N ALA A 5 -6.22 5.83 0.94
CA ALA A 5 -6.77 4.64 0.30
C ALA A 5 -7.06 3.51 1.31
N VAL A 6 -6.18 3.32 2.29
CA VAL A 6 -6.37 2.32 3.35
C VAL A 6 -7.50 2.74 4.28
N SER A 7 -7.59 4.02 4.62
CA SER A 7 -8.69 4.56 5.43
C SER A 7 -10.05 4.33 4.75
N ALA A 8 -10.16 4.63 3.45
CA ALA A 8 -11.39 4.40 2.69
C ALA A 8 -11.79 2.92 2.64
N ALA A 9 -10.80 2.01 2.56
CA ALA A 9 -11.05 0.57 2.60
C ALA A 9 -11.54 0.10 3.99
N ILE A 10 -11.00 0.66 5.07
CA ILE A 10 -11.44 0.37 6.44
C ILE A 10 -12.86 0.86 6.67
N ASP A 11 -13.18 2.08 6.24
CA ASP A 11 -14.53 2.64 6.36
C ASP A 11 -15.54 1.79 5.58
N TYR A 12 -15.15 1.33 4.39
CA TYR A 12 -15.95 0.41 3.59
C TYR A 12 -16.17 -0.95 4.29
N ASP A 13 -15.13 -1.51 4.93
CA ASP A 13 -15.24 -2.75 5.69
C ASP A 13 -16.09 -2.59 6.96
N GLU A 14 -16.00 -1.44 7.64
CA GLU A 14 -16.83 -1.14 8.80
C GLU A 14 -18.32 -1.09 8.40
N LEU A 15 -18.65 -0.46 7.28
CA LEU A 15 -20.03 -0.41 6.78
C LEU A 15 -20.58 -1.81 6.44
N LYS A 16 -19.73 -2.74 5.97
CA LYS A 16 -20.14 -4.11 5.64
C LYS A 16 -20.23 -5.03 6.86
N THR A 17 -19.28 -4.91 7.78
CA THR A 17 -19.11 -5.87 8.88
C THR A 17 -19.63 -5.35 10.20
N GLY A 18 -19.94 -4.05 10.30
CA GLY A 18 -20.34 -3.38 11.54
C GLY A 18 -19.23 -3.30 12.58
N LYS A 19 -17.98 -3.65 12.25
CA LYS A 19 -16.85 -3.64 13.19
C LYS A 19 -15.71 -2.82 12.60
N ARG A 20 -15.15 -1.90 13.40
CA ARG A 20 -13.98 -1.12 12.97
C ARG A 20 -12.71 -1.93 13.17
N ARG A 21 -12.01 -2.27 12.08
CA ARG A 21 -10.84 -3.18 12.07
C ARG A 21 -9.51 -2.49 11.78
N GLU A 22 -9.34 -1.24 12.19
CA GLU A 22 -8.14 -0.43 11.89
C GLU A 22 -6.82 -1.14 12.24
N GLY A 23 -6.75 -1.80 13.40
CA GLY A 23 -5.54 -2.51 13.84
C GLY A 23 -5.14 -3.66 12.91
N THR A 24 -6.10 -4.41 12.36
CA THR A 24 -5.82 -5.51 11.43
C THR A 24 -5.25 -4.97 10.12
N TYR A 25 -5.88 -3.95 9.54
CA TYR A 25 -5.40 -3.32 8.31
C TYR A 25 -4.01 -2.70 8.49
N THR A 26 -3.78 -2.04 9.63
CA THR A 26 -2.48 -1.44 9.96
C THR A 26 -1.39 -2.51 10.13
N GLY A 27 -1.70 -3.62 10.81
CA GLY A 27 -0.78 -4.74 11.00
C GLY A 27 -0.40 -5.41 9.68
N VAL A 28 -1.39 -5.68 8.82
CA VAL A 28 -1.15 -6.25 7.48
C VAL A 28 -0.32 -5.30 6.61
N PHE A 29 -0.65 -4.01 6.61
CA PHE A 29 0.11 -3.01 5.85
C PHE A 29 1.58 -2.96 6.31
N GLY A 30 1.81 -2.92 7.62
CA GLY A 30 3.16 -2.94 8.18
C GLY A 30 3.94 -4.21 7.83
N PHE A 31 3.27 -5.37 7.81
CA PHE A 31 3.88 -6.62 7.36
C PHE A 31 4.28 -6.57 5.88
N ILE A 32 3.40 -6.07 5.00
CA ILE A 32 3.67 -5.92 3.57
C ILE A 32 4.87 -5.00 3.34
N VAL A 33 4.95 -3.87 4.04
CA VAL A 33 6.09 -2.94 3.94
C VAL A 33 7.42 -3.64 4.28
N ARG A 34 7.45 -4.45 5.34
CA ARG A 34 8.65 -5.22 5.70
C ARG A 34 9.02 -6.25 4.65
N LEU A 35 8.03 -6.95 4.09
CA LEU A 35 8.26 -7.91 3.02
C LEU A 35 8.83 -7.23 1.78
N SER A 36 8.31 -6.06 1.41
CA SER A 36 8.81 -5.26 0.29
C SER A 36 10.28 -4.85 0.48
N LEU A 37 10.70 -4.53 1.70
CA LEU A 37 12.11 -4.21 1.99
C LEU A 37 13.03 -5.41 1.74
N VAL A 38 12.61 -6.61 2.16
CA VAL A 38 13.35 -7.86 1.92
C VAL A 38 13.45 -8.14 0.42
N LEU A 39 12.35 -7.99 -0.33
CA LEU A 39 12.35 -8.16 -1.78
C LEU A 39 13.23 -7.15 -2.49
N ALA A 40 13.26 -5.89 -2.04
CA ALA A 40 14.15 -4.87 -2.58
C ALA A 40 15.62 -5.24 -2.39
N ALA A 41 15.99 -5.72 -1.20
CA ALA A 41 17.35 -6.20 -0.91
C ALA A 41 17.74 -7.37 -1.80
N ILE A 42 16.87 -8.38 -1.94
CA ILE A 42 17.10 -9.54 -2.82
C ILE A 42 17.30 -9.10 -4.27
N THR A 43 16.46 -8.17 -4.76
CA THR A 43 16.55 -7.67 -6.13
C THR A 43 17.89 -6.96 -6.37
N LEU A 44 18.31 -6.10 -5.44
CA LEU A 44 19.60 -5.43 -5.52
C LEU A 44 20.77 -6.42 -5.50
N THR A 45 20.78 -7.38 -4.57
CA THR A 45 21.83 -8.41 -4.48
C THR A 45 21.87 -9.27 -5.75
N THR A 46 20.73 -9.58 -6.33
CA THR A 46 20.67 -10.35 -7.58
C THR A 46 21.32 -9.58 -8.73
N VAL A 47 21.01 -8.29 -8.88
CA VAL A 47 21.66 -7.44 -9.89
C VAL A 47 23.16 -7.36 -9.63
N GLN A 48 23.56 -7.20 -8.37
CA GLN A 48 24.97 -7.15 -7.98
C GLN A 48 25.75 -8.39 -8.43
N LEU A 49 25.22 -9.58 -8.17
CA LEU A 49 25.83 -10.86 -8.54
C LEU A 49 25.91 -11.06 -10.05
N LEU A 50 24.90 -10.60 -10.80
CA LEU A 50 24.83 -10.79 -12.24
C LEU A 50 25.69 -9.80 -13.04
N THR A 51 25.84 -8.57 -12.56
CA THR A 51 26.52 -7.51 -13.33
C THR A 51 27.91 -7.17 -12.81
N GLY A 52 28.28 -7.70 -11.65
CA GLY A 52 29.56 -7.43 -10.99
C GLY A 52 29.62 -6.04 -10.37
N PHE A 53 28.46 -5.47 -10.01
CA PHE A 53 28.42 -4.17 -9.33
C PHE A 53 29.13 -4.27 -7.98
N GLU A 54 30.05 -3.34 -7.71
CA GLU A 54 30.80 -3.30 -6.45
C GLU A 54 30.63 -1.93 -5.79
N SER A 55 29.97 -1.89 -4.64
CA SER A 55 29.77 -0.62 -3.94
C SER A 55 31.12 -0.07 -3.46
N GLY A 56 31.48 1.13 -3.90
CA GLY A 56 32.70 1.83 -3.47
C GLY A 56 33.94 1.61 -4.35
N ALA A 57 33.86 0.83 -5.44
CA ALA A 57 34.95 0.74 -6.40
C ALA A 57 35.17 2.09 -7.13
N GLU A 58 36.44 2.46 -7.37
CA GLU A 58 36.81 3.72 -8.05
C GLU A 58 36.28 3.77 -9.49
N THR A 59 36.15 2.62 -10.14
CA THR A 59 35.58 2.49 -11.48
C THR A 59 34.59 1.32 -11.53
N GLN A 60 33.48 1.51 -12.23
CA GLN A 60 32.48 0.46 -12.46
C GLN A 60 32.59 -0.06 -13.89
N SER A 61 32.37 -1.34 -14.08
CA SER A 61 32.28 -1.92 -15.42
C SER A 61 31.05 -1.40 -16.17
N PRO A 62 31.06 -1.36 -17.51
CA PRO A 62 29.87 -1.01 -18.30
C PRO A 62 28.66 -1.89 -18.01
N SER A 63 28.87 -3.18 -17.67
CA SER A 63 27.79 -4.10 -17.29
C SER A 63 27.16 -3.72 -15.96
N ALA A 64 27.94 -3.30 -14.97
CA ALA A 64 27.45 -2.84 -13.67
C ALA A 64 26.56 -1.59 -13.83
N LEU A 65 27.00 -0.61 -14.63
CA LEU A 65 26.22 0.59 -14.94
C LEU A 65 24.89 0.27 -15.64
N PHE A 66 24.92 -0.64 -16.62
CA PHE A 66 23.72 -1.09 -17.32
C PHE A 66 22.74 -1.80 -16.36
N GLY A 67 23.24 -2.70 -15.50
CA GLY A 67 22.45 -3.38 -14.50
C GLY A 67 21.75 -2.43 -13.54
N LEU A 68 22.47 -1.42 -13.05
CA LEU A 68 21.90 -0.42 -12.15
C LEU A 68 20.84 0.44 -12.86
N THR A 69 21.11 0.83 -14.11
CA THR A 69 20.16 1.61 -14.92
C THR A 69 18.88 0.83 -15.17
N LEU A 70 18.97 -0.46 -15.49
CA LEU A 70 17.81 -1.33 -15.58
C LEU A 70 17.08 -1.45 -14.25
N LEU A 71 17.78 -1.61 -13.14
CA LEU A 71 17.15 -1.71 -11.82
C LEU A 71 16.32 -0.47 -11.48
N ILE A 72 16.91 0.73 -11.63
CA ILE A 72 16.25 1.99 -11.28
C ILE A 72 15.16 2.41 -12.27
N SER A 73 15.13 1.85 -13.48
CA SER A 73 14.12 2.16 -14.51
C SER A 73 13.01 1.10 -14.56
N LEU A 74 13.38 -0.17 -14.69
CA LEU A 74 12.45 -1.27 -14.88
C LEU A 74 11.62 -1.53 -13.61
N VAL A 75 12.23 -1.51 -12.42
CA VAL A 75 11.50 -1.82 -11.19
C VAL A 75 10.41 -0.77 -10.90
N PRO A 76 10.67 0.55 -10.97
CA PRO A 76 9.60 1.54 -10.82
C PRO A 76 8.53 1.46 -11.92
N VAL A 77 8.90 1.17 -13.17
CA VAL A 77 7.94 1.01 -14.27
C VAL A 77 7.00 -0.16 -14.00
N LEU A 78 7.53 -1.33 -13.64
CA LEU A 78 6.71 -2.50 -13.32
C LEU A 78 5.84 -2.24 -12.08
N GLY A 79 6.40 -1.61 -11.04
CA GLY A 79 5.65 -1.21 -9.85
C GLY A 79 4.50 -0.25 -10.18
N GLY A 80 4.76 0.75 -11.03
CA GLY A 80 3.76 1.70 -11.50
C GLY A 80 2.65 1.03 -12.33
N LEU A 81 3.00 0.14 -13.25
CA LEU A 81 2.01 -0.63 -14.03
C LEU A 81 1.14 -1.50 -13.11
N CYS A 82 1.73 -2.22 -12.16
CA CYS A 82 1.00 -2.99 -11.16
C CYS A 82 0.07 -2.11 -10.32
N ALA A 83 0.52 -0.93 -9.91
CA ALA A 83 -0.30 0.04 -9.18
C ALA A 83 -1.48 0.53 -10.04
N LEU A 84 -1.24 0.91 -11.30
CA LEU A 84 -2.30 1.35 -12.22
C LEU A 84 -3.36 0.27 -12.45
N ILE A 85 -2.92 -0.98 -12.65
CA ILE A 85 -3.83 -2.12 -12.80
C ILE A 85 -4.65 -2.31 -11.53
N THR A 86 -4.02 -2.26 -10.36
CA THR A 86 -4.72 -2.40 -9.06
C THR A 86 -5.74 -1.28 -8.85
N PHE A 87 -5.36 -0.03 -9.13
CA PHE A 87 -6.25 1.13 -9.03
C PHE A 87 -7.42 1.08 -10.01
N LYS A 88 -7.25 0.47 -11.19
CA LYS A 88 -8.35 0.25 -12.14
C LYS A 88 -9.47 -0.60 -11.55
N PHE A 89 -9.14 -1.54 -10.67
CA PHE A 89 -10.11 -2.39 -9.97
C PHE A 89 -10.58 -1.81 -8.63
N PHE A 90 -10.08 -0.63 -8.23
CA PHE A 90 -10.44 -0.02 -6.97
C PHE A 90 -11.88 0.54 -7.05
N PRO A 91 -12.84 0.02 -6.26
CA PRO A 91 -14.26 0.32 -6.44
C PRO A 91 -14.69 1.67 -5.84
N ILE A 92 -13.79 2.37 -5.15
CA ILE A 92 -14.07 3.62 -4.45
C ILE A 92 -13.73 4.78 -5.37
N ASN A 93 -14.76 5.30 -6.04
CA ASN A 93 -14.70 6.59 -6.74
C ASN A 93 -15.16 7.72 -5.80
N TYR A 94 -14.99 8.98 -6.22
CA TYR A 94 -15.35 10.16 -5.42
C TYR A 94 -16.81 10.13 -4.93
N LYS A 95 -17.74 9.77 -5.82
CA LYS A 95 -19.17 9.70 -5.48
C LYS A 95 -19.46 8.64 -4.41
N ASN A 96 -18.92 7.43 -4.61
CA ASN A 96 -19.05 6.31 -3.68
C ASN A 96 -18.41 6.64 -2.33
N PHE A 97 -17.29 7.37 -2.34
CA PHE A 97 -16.62 7.81 -1.12
C PHE A 97 -17.49 8.78 -0.31
N CYS A 98 -18.08 9.80 -0.94
CA CYS A 98 -18.99 10.73 -0.26
C CYS A 98 -20.20 9.99 0.35
N GLU A 99 -20.80 9.07 -0.42
CA GLU A 99 -21.93 8.26 0.04
C GLU A 99 -21.53 7.35 1.23
N GLN A 100 -20.32 6.77 1.20
CA GLN A 100 -19.79 5.99 2.31
C GLN A 100 -19.63 6.85 3.58
N GLN A 101 -19.06 8.05 3.45
CA GLN A 101 -18.88 8.96 4.58
C GLN A 101 -20.21 9.37 5.22
N GLU A 102 -21.25 9.61 4.41
CA GLU A 102 -22.59 9.91 4.92
C GLU A 102 -23.19 8.72 5.67
N LYS A 103 -23.13 7.51 5.10
CA LYS A 103 -23.59 6.28 5.76
C LYS A 103 -22.86 6.01 7.07
N LEU A 104 -21.56 6.31 7.11
CA LEU A 104 -20.73 6.11 8.30
C LEU A 104 -21.13 7.05 9.43
N LYS A 105 -21.40 8.33 9.13
CA LYS A 105 -21.93 9.30 10.11
C LYS A 105 -23.24 8.83 10.72
N VAL A 106 -24.19 8.42 9.88
CA VAL A 106 -25.50 7.90 10.33
C VAL A 106 -25.34 6.64 11.20
N LEU A 107 -24.41 5.75 10.85
CA LEU A 107 -24.10 4.56 11.65
C LEU A 107 -23.55 4.93 13.03
N HIS A 108 -22.63 5.89 13.10
CA HIS A 108 -22.04 6.35 14.35
C HIS A 108 -23.06 7.07 15.24
N GLU A 109 -23.93 7.92 14.68
CA GLU A 109 -25.03 8.56 15.40
C GLU A 109 -25.99 7.53 16.01
N LYS A 110 -26.39 6.51 15.26
CA LYS A 110 -27.26 5.43 15.77
C LYS A 110 -26.63 4.69 16.95
N ARG A 111 -25.33 4.40 16.89
CA ARG A 111 -24.60 3.75 17.99
C ARG A 111 -24.57 4.63 19.24
N LEU A 112 -24.37 5.94 19.09
CA LEU A 112 -24.39 6.86 20.23
C LEU A 112 -25.75 6.86 20.94
N ILE A 113 -26.84 6.94 20.17
CA ILE A 113 -28.21 6.89 20.70
C ILE A 113 -28.49 5.54 21.40
N GLU A 114 -28.00 4.43 20.85
CA GLU A 114 -28.14 3.10 21.49
C GLU A 114 -27.38 3.03 22.82
N LEU A 115 -26.19 3.61 22.90
CA LEU A 115 -25.40 3.65 24.12
C LEU A 115 -26.07 4.49 25.22
N GLU A 116 -26.66 5.64 24.84
CA GLU A 116 -27.42 6.48 25.77
C GLU A 116 -28.65 5.77 26.36
N LYS A 117 -29.28 4.85 25.61
CA LYS A 117 -30.43 4.06 26.09
C LYS A 117 -30.07 2.96 27.08
N ILE A 118 -28.79 2.59 27.16
CA ILE A 118 -28.29 1.51 28.03
C ILE A 118 -27.82 2.08 29.39
N GLN A 119 -27.64 3.41 29.49
CA GLN A 119 -27.33 4.12 30.73
C GLN A 119 -28.59 4.54 31.49
#